data_AF-X1UV44-F1
#
_entry.id   AF-X1UV44-F1
#
_cell.length_a   1.000
_cell.length_b   1.000
_cell.length_c   1.000
_cell.angle_alpha   90.00
_cell.angle_beta   90.00
_cell.angle_gamma   90.00
#
_symmetry.space_group_name_H-M   'P 1'
#
loop_
_entity.id
_entity.type
_entity.pdbx_description
1 polymer ?
#
loop_
_entity_poly.entity_id
_entity_poly.type
_entity_poly.pdbx_seq_one_letter_code
_entity_poly.pdbx_strand_id
1 'polypeptide(L)'
;MFKVRKTFLVVLVLLLILSFNVCIEGLAAEKTDNFIIGISNPWVGSEWRTQMVDDVLEAVKVYKEEGLIKEVIVQSFDVTLEGQIDQIRNLITKGADVILVNPADAKALN
;
A
#
# COMPACT_ATOMS: atom_id res chain seq x y z
N MET A 1 -4.24 23.18 58.18
CA MET A 1 -3.32 23.03 57.03
C MET A 1 -3.47 21.72 56.24
N PHE A 2 -3.91 20.60 56.82
CA PHE A 2 -4.00 19.30 56.10
C PHE A 2 -5.08 19.21 55.01
N LYS A 3 -6.21 19.92 55.17
CA LYS A 3 -7.34 19.87 54.22
C LYS A 3 -7.01 20.57 52.89
N VAL A 4 -6.34 21.71 52.96
CA VAL A 4 -5.87 22.52 51.80
C VAL A 4 -4.82 21.77 50.98
N ARG A 5 -3.92 21.02 51.63
CA ARG A 5 -2.88 20.22 50.94
C ARG A 5 -3.45 19.04 50.17
N LYS A 6 -4.53 18.41 50.66
CA LYS A 6 -5.24 17.32 49.97
C LYS A 6 -6.06 17.83 48.79
N THR A 7 -6.78 18.94 48.95
CA THR A 7 -7.52 19.57 47.84
C THR A 7 -6.57 20.08 46.74
N PHE A 8 -5.40 20.61 47.12
CA PHE A 8 -4.38 21.04 46.15
C PHE A 8 -3.81 19.86 45.34
N LEU A 9 -3.54 18.72 45.99
CA LEU A 9 -3.05 17.50 45.33
C LEU A 9 -4.07 16.91 44.35
N VAL A 10 -5.35 16.91 44.70
CA VAL A 10 -6.43 16.41 43.84
C VAL A 10 -6.60 17.29 42.59
N VAL A 11 -6.50 18.62 42.73
CA VAL A 11 -6.56 19.55 41.60
C VAL A 11 -5.36 19.37 40.66
N LEU A 12 -4.16 19.12 41.21
CA LEU A 12 -2.96 18.87 40.41
C LEU A 12 -3.06 17.57 39.59
N VAL A 13 -3.62 16.52 40.19
CA VAL A 13 -3.85 15.22 39.52
C VAL A 13 -4.93 15.35 38.43
N LEU A 14 -6.00 16.11 38.68
CA LEU A 14 -7.04 16.39 37.67
C LEU A 14 -6.51 17.19 36.48
N LEU A 15 -5.60 18.15 36.70
CA LEU A 15 -4.92 18.90 35.64
C LEU A 15 -3.96 18.03 34.82
N LEU A 16 -3.31 17.04 35.45
CA LEU A 16 -2.47 16.06 34.77
C LEU A 16 -3.30 15.09 33.91
N ILE A 17 -4.48 14.67 34.36
CA ILE A 17 -5.39 13.82 33.59
C ILE A 17 -5.98 14.59 32.39
N LEU A 18 -6.25 15.89 32.54
CA LEU A 18 -6.71 16.73 31.43
C LEU A 18 -5.63 16.92 30.35
N SER A 19 -4.36 17.06 30.73
CA SER A 19 -3.26 17.24 29.79
C SER A 19 -2.90 15.98 29.00
N PHE A 20 -3.25 14.78 29.49
CA PHE A 20 -3.12 13.54 28.72
C PHE A 20 -4.13 13.43 27.55
N ASN A 21 -5.29 14.10 27.63
CA ASN A 21 -6.32 14.03 26.57
C ASN A 21 -6.04 15.00 25.41
N VAL A 22 -5.27 16.07 25.62
CA VAL A 22 -5.00 17.10 24.60
C VAL A 22 -3.87 16.69 23.63
N CYS A 23 -3.08 15.66 23.95
CA CYS A 23 -1.95 15.23 23.11
C CYS A 23 -2.28 14.18 22.04
N ILE A 24 -3.55 13.83 21.82
CA ILE A 24 -3.93 12.78 20.83
C ILE A 24 -4.63 13.36 19.58
N GLU A 25 -5.04 14.62 19.57
CA GLU A 25 -5.82 15.22 18.47
C GLU A 25 -4.94 15.85 17.36
N GLY A 26 -3.62 15.66 17.41
CA GLY A 26 -2.65 16.34 16.54
C GLY A 26 -1.90 15.48 15.52
N LEU A 27 -2.12 14.16 15.47
CA LEU A 27 -1.71 13.37 14.30
C LEU A 27 -2.89 13.36 13.34
N ALA A 28 -2.96 14.37 12.48
CA ALA A 28 -3.63 14.20 11.21
C ALA A 28 -3.02 12.94 10.59
N ALA A 29 -3.80 11.86 10.55
CA ALA A 29 -3.44 10.65 9.83
C ALA A 29 -3.18 11.10 8.39
N GLU A 30 -1.89 11.19 8.04
CA GLU A 30 -1.47 11.29 6.66
C GLU A 30 -2.16 10.13 5.94
N LYS A 31 -2.85 10.45 4.85
CA LYS A 31 -3.61 9.46 4.09
C LYS A 31 -2.61 8.48 3.49
N THR A 32 -2.26 7.44 4.24
CA THR A 32 -1.53 6.28 3.73
C THR A 32 -2.53 5.50 2.88
N ASP A 33 -2.88 6.04 1.70
CA ASP A 33 -3.57 5.23 0.72
C ASP A 33 -2.54 4.18 0.27
N ASN A 34 -2.60 3.01 0.90
CA ASN A 34 -1.72 1.88 0.61
C ASN A 34 -1.82 1.55 -0.88
N PHE A 35 -0.67 1.45 -1.56
CA PHE A 35 -0.60 1.29 -3.02
C PHE A 35 -1.18 -0.05 -3.48
N ILE A 36 -1.89 -0.04 -4.61
CA ILE A 36 -2.28 -1.21 -5.38
C ILE A 36 -1.32 -1.33 -6.57
N ILE A 37 -0.53 -2.41 -6.61
CA ILE A 37 0.41 -2.67 -7.72
C ILE A 37 -0.22 -3.66 -8.70
N GLY A 38 -0.29 -3.31 -9.98
CA GLY A 38 -0.66 -4.21 -11.06
C GLY A 38 0.57 -4.77 -11.79
N ILE A 39 0.51 -6.03 -12.22
CA ILE A 39 1.53 -6.64 -13.10
C ILE A 39 0.83 -7.16 -14.35
N SER A 40 1.22 -6.65 -15.53
CA SER A 40 0.80 -7.19 -16.83
C SER A 40 1.96 -7.98 -17.45
N ASN A 41 1.74 -9.29 -17.62
CA ASN A 41 2.71 -10.20 -18.21
C ASN A 41 2.04 -11.13 -19.23
N PRO A 42 1.94 -10.74 -20.51
CA PRO A 42 1.59 -11.67 -21.57
C PRO A 42 2.72 -12.71 -21.70
N TRP A 43 2.33 -13.98 -21.85
CA TRP A 43 3.20 -15.15 -22.03
C TRP A 43 3.84 -15.70 -20.74
N VAL A 44 3.26 -16.81 -20.27
CA VAL A 44 3.65 -17.50 -19.01
C VAL A 44 4.69 -18.61 -19.25
N GLY A 45 5.01 -18.94 -20.51
CA GLY A 45 5.92 -20.02 -20.88
C GLY A 45 7.42 -19.68 -20.80
N SER A 46 7.76 -18.45 -20.42
CA SER A 46 9.12 -17.97 -20.39
C SER A 46 9.65 -17.92 -18.96
N GLU A 47 10.73 -18.65 -18.69
CA GLU A 47 11.34 -18.78 -17.36
C GLU A 47 11.64 -17.41 -16.72
N TRP A 48 12.26 -16.50 -17.48
CA TRP A 48 12.58 -15.16 -16.99
C TRP A 48 11.34 -14.31 -16.69
N ARG A 49 10.20 -14.54 -17.37
CA ARG A 49 8.95 -13.80 -17.12
C ARG A 49 8.32 -14.25 -15.81
N THR A 50 8.32 -15.56 -15.57
CA THR A 50 7.89 -16.14 -14.29
C THR A 50 8.78 -15.66 -13.16
N GLN A 51 10.10 -15.71 -13.34
CA GLN A 51 11.06 -15.21 -12.36
C GLN A 51 10.85 -13.73 -12.03
N MET A 52 10.61 -12.87 -13.03
CA MET A 52 10.31 -11.46 -12.79
C MET A 52 9.06 -11.27 -11.92
N VAL A 53 8.01 -12.05 -12.16
CA VAL A 53 6.79 -11.99 -11.33
C VAL A 53 7.08 -12.42 -9.90
N ASP A 54 7.82 -13.52 -9.72
CA ASP A 54 8.19 -14.05 -8.41
C ASP A 54 9.08 -13.07 -7.63
N ASP A 55 10.08 -12.46 -8.28
CA ASP A 55 10.97 -11.47 -7.69
C ASP A 55 10.20 -10.22 -7.22
N VAL A 56 9.22 -9.77 -8.01
CA VAL A 56 8.33 -8.67 -7.60
C VAL A 56 7.48 -9.10 -6.39
N LEU A 57 6.89 -10.30 -6.43
CA LEU A 57 6.08 -10.82 -5.32
C LEU A 57 6.88 -11.03 -4.02
N GLU A 58 8.18 -11.30 -4.12
CA GLU A 58 9.09 -11.34 -2.97
C GLU A 58 9.37 -9.93 -2.44
N ALA A 59 9.76 -9.00 -3.32
CA ALA A 59 10.11 -7.64 -2.94
C ALA A 59 8.96 -6.89 -2.25
N VAL A 60 7.72 -7.10 -2.71
CA VAL A 60 6.52 -6.45 -2.14
C VAL A 60 6.18 -6.92 -0.72
N LYS A 61 6.72 -8.05 -0.23
CA LYS A 61 6.39 -8.56 1.11
C LYS A 61 6.78 -7.58 2.21
N VAL A 62 8.00 -7.06 2.15
CA VAL A 62 8.51 -6.08 3.13
C VAL A 62 7.62 -4.83 3.15
N TYR A 63 7.27 -4.31 1.97
CA TYR A 63 6.41 -3.14 1.86
C TYR A 63 4.94 -3.39 2.25
N LYS A 64 4.45 -4.64 2.15
CA LYS A 64 3.16 -5.03 2.71
C LYS A 64 3.19 -5.07 4.24
N GLU A 65 4.27 -5.58 4.83
CA GLU A 65 4.47 -5.61 6.28
C GLU A 65 4.59 -4.19 6.87
N GLU A 66 5.23 -3.27 6.16
CA GLU A 66 5.30 -1.84 6.51
C GLU A 66 3.96 -1.10 6.29
N GLY A 67 2.96 -1.77 5.72
CA GLY A 67 1.64 -1.20 5.43
C GLY A 67 1.64 -0.23 4.25
N LEU A 68 2.68 -0.21 3.40
CA LEU A 68 2.76 0.68 2.24
C LEU A 68 2.01 0.12 1.02
N ILE A 69 1.94 -1.21 0.87
CA ILE A 69 1.24 -1.87 -0.24
C ILE A 69 -0.02 -2.54 0.29
N LYS A 70 -1.16 -2.24 -0.35
CA LYS A 70 -2.46 -2.86 -0.06
C LYS A 70 -2.57 -4.21 -0.74
N GLU A 71 -2.29 -4.25 -2.03
CA GLU A 71 -2.60 -5.38 -2.89
C GLU A 71 -1.64 -5.43 -4.07
N VAL A 72 -1.41 -6.65 -4.57
CA VAL A 72 -0.71 -6.87 -5.84
C VAL A 72 -1.63 -7.70 -6.74
N ILE A 73 -1.98 -7.16 -7.91
CA ILE A 73 -2.88 -7.78 -8.87
C ILE A 73 -2.05 -8.26 -10.06
N VAL A 74 -1.93 -9.58 -10.21
CA VAL A 74 -1.16 -10.19 -11.29
C VAL A 74 -2.09 -10.61 -12.43
N GLN A 75 -1.81 -10.13 -13.64
CA GLN A 75 -2.38 -10.64 -14.88
C GLN A 75 -1.27 -11.24 -15.73
N SER A 76 -1.06 -12.54 -15.54
CA SER A 76 -0.01 -13.32 -16.20
C SER A 76 -0.64 -14.51 -16.92
N PHE A 77 -0.98 -14.34 -18.20
CA PHE A 77 -1.63 -15.35 -19.05
C PHE A 77 -1.09 -15.25 -20.48
N ASP A 78 -1.18 -16.34 -21.24
CA ASP A 78 -0.80 -16.33 -22.65
C ASP A 78 -1.87 -15.63 -23.49
N VAL A 79 -1.54 -14.46 -24.03
CA VAL A 79 -2.48 -13.57 -24.73
C VAL A 79 -1.76 -12.82 -25.87
N THR A 80 -2.53 -12.36 -26.86
CA THR A 80 -2.03 -11.47 -27.92
C THR A 80 -1.72 -10.07 -27.37
N LEU A 81 -1.18 -9.20 -28.23
CA LEU A 81 -0.97 -7.79 -27.90
C LEU A 81 -2.27 -7.10 -27.46
N GLU A 82 -3.38 -7.35 -28.15
CA GLU A 82 -4.69 -6.82 -27.78
C GLU A 82 -5.12 -7.32 -26.40
N GLY A 83 -4.85 -8.59 -26.10
CA GLY A 83 -5.07 -9.14 -24.77
C GLY A 83 -4.21 -8.48 -23.69
N GLN A 84 -2.96 -8.07 -24.00
CA GLN A 84 -2.15 -7.29 -23.06
C GLN A 84 -2.76 -5.90 -22.80
N ILE A 85 -3.28 -5.23 -23.83
CA ILE A 85 -3.98 -3.94 -23.66
C ILE A 85 -5.19 -4.11 -22.72
N ASP A 86 -5.95 -5.19 -22.88
CA ASP A 86 -7.10 -5.48 -22.02
C ASP A 86 -6.69 -5.84 -20.59
N GLN A 87 -5.56 -6.54 -20.39
CA GLN A 87 -4.99 -6.74 -19.07
C GLN A 87 -4.70 -5.38 -18.40
N ILE A 88 -4.02 -4.47 -19.09
CA ILE A 88 -3.69 -3.14 -18.56
C ILE A 88 -4.97 -2.36 -18.22
N ARG A 89 -5.98 -2.36 -19.10
CA ARG A 89 -7.29 -1.72 -18.83
C ARG A 89 -7.99 -2.31 -17.61
N ASN A 90 -7.91 -3.62 -17.41
CA ASN A 90 -8.46 -4.29 -16.24
C ASN A 90 -7.70 -3.91 -14.96
N LEU A 91 -6.36 -3.75 -15.02
CA LEU A 91 -5.58 -3.24 -13.87
C LEU A 91 -5.98 -1.81 -13.50
N ILE A 92 -6.15 -0.93 -14.50
CA ILE A 92 -6.65 0.44 -14.30
C ILE A 92 -8.05 0.41 -13.67
N THR A 93 -8.95 -0.42 -14.21
CA THR A 93 -10.33 -0.57 -13.70
C THR A 93 -10.35 -1.06 -12.24
N LYS A 94 -9.40 -1.93 -11.86
CA LYS A 94 -9.23 -2.40 -10.48
C LYS A 94 -8.55 -1.39 -9.56
N GLY A 95 -8.15 -0.23 -10.07
CA GLY A 95 -7.56 0.85 -9.29
C GLY A 95 -6.08 0.65 -8.98
N ALA A 96 -5.32 -0.03 -9.85
CA ALA A 96 -3.87 -0.09 -9.71
C ALA A 96 -3.26 1.32 -9.80
N ASP A 97 -2.51 1.71 -8.78
CA ASP A 97 -1.77 2.98 -8.71
C ASP A 97 -0.49 2.94 -9.55
N VAL A 98 0.14 1.77 -9.61
CA VAL A 98 1.34 1.50 -10.40
C VAL A 98 1.11 0.22 -11.20
N ILE A 99 1.43 0.24 -12.50
CA ILE A 99 1.37 -0.94 -13.35
C ILE A 99 2.77 -1.25 -13.87
N LEU A 100 3.29 -2.42 -13.49
CA LEU A 100 4.51 -3.00 -14.05
C LEU A 100 4.13 -3.77 -15.32
N VAL A 101 4.67 -3.34 -16.46
CA VAL A 101 4.37 -3.95 -17.75
C VAL A 101 5.60 -4.73 -18.23
N ASN A 102 5.40 -6.01 -18.48
CA ASN A 102 6.36 -6.83 -19.21
C ASN A 102 5.90 -6.94 -20.68
N PRO A 103 6.32 -6.03 -21.57
CA PRO A 103 5.72 -5.89 -22.90
C PRO A 103 5.81 -7.17 -23.73
N ALA A 104 4.74 -7.47 -24.48
CA ALA A 104 4.77 -8.50 -25.53
C ALA A 104 5.66 -8.06 -26.71
N ASP A 105 5.70 -6.76 -26.98
CA ASP A 105 6.46 -6.16 -28.07
C ASP A 105 7.03 -4.79 -27.64
N ALA A 106 8.29 -4.51 -28.01
CA ALA A 106 9.02 -3.33 -27.57
C ALA A 106 8.45 -2.00 -28.12
N LYS A 107 7.67 -2.05 -29.21
CA LYS A 107 7.11 -0.88 -29.89
C LYS A 107 5.62 -0.68 -29.60
N ALA A 108 4.93 -1.72 -29.19
CA ALA A 108 3.47 -1.76 -29.19
C ALA A 108 2.77 -0.88 -28.14
N LEU A 109 3.51 -0.26 -27.21
CA LEU A 109 2.96 0.59 -26.15
C LEU A 109 3.30 2.09 -26.31
N ASN A 110 3.84 2.50 -27.46
CA ASN A 110 4.24 3.89 -27.74
C ASN A 110 3.21 4.65 -28.57
#